data_AF-A0A7W8MWG1-F1
#
_entry.id   AF-A0A7W8MWG1-F1
#
_cell.length_a   1.000
_cell.length_b   1.000
_cell.length_c   1.000
_cell.angle_alpha   90.00
_cell.angle_beta   90.00
_cell.angle_gamma   90.00
#
_symmetry.space_group_name_H-M   'P 1'
#
loop_
_entity.id
_entity.type
_entity.pdbx_description
1 polymer ?
#
loop_
_entity_poly.entity_id
_entity_poly.type
_entity_poly.pdbx_seq_one_letter_code
_entity_poly.pdbx_strand_id
1 'polypeptide(L)'
;MFPENAGFSIHNLLSGLLNFESPIKETKPNAFQGIELLQCERCNMTYHQFAKIGRFGCSHCYHTFAKQLQPILKRLHSGNTTHAGKIPKRIGGTIHVRKQIEQLKQKLQELIVREEFEKAAEVRDQIRLLETKLSEHREED
;
A
#
# COMPACT_ATOMS: atom_id res chain seq x y z
N MET A 1 29.01 13.97 19.46
CA MET A 1 27.98 13.79 20.50
C MET A 1 26.77 14.58 20.03
N PHE A 2 25.81 13.94 19.36
CA PHE A 2 24.62 14.61 18.83
C PHE A 2 23.62 14.84 19.99
N PRO A 3 23.00 16.02 20.10
CA PRO A 3 22.13 16.32 21.23
C PRO A 3 20.84 15.49 21.13
N GLU A 4 20.42 14.96 22.27
CA GLU A 4 19.14 14.29 22.46
C GLU A 4 18.00 15.24 22.09
N ASN A 5 17.45 15.02 20.90
CA ASN A 5 16.28 15.73 20.43
C ASN A 5 15.07 15.10 21.13
N ALA A 6 14.61 15.71 22.23
CA ALA A 6 13.30 15.49 22.82
C ALA A 6 12.18 16.04 21.90
N GLY A 7 12.27 15.72 20.61
CA GLY A 7 11.31 16.09 19.59
C GLY A 7 10.29 14.98 19.41
N PHE A 8 9.09 15.34 18.97
CA PHE A 8 8.06 14.40 18.52
C PHE A 8 8.63 13.47 17.45
N SER A 9 9.07 12.28 17.87
CA SER A 9 9.51 11.24 16.96
C SER A 9 8.30 10.67 16.23
N ILE A 10 8.44 10.40 14.94
CA ILE A 10 7.42 9.71 14.13
C ILE A 10 6.99 8.40 14.81
N HIS A 11 7.90 7.75 15.52
CA HIS A 11 7.62 6.53 16.30
C HIS A 11 6.64 6.77 17.44
N ASN A 12 6.75 7.90 18.16
CA ASN A 12 5.84 8.24 19.25
C ASN A 12 4.44 8.58 18.74
N LEU A 13 4.35 9.24 17.57
CA LEU A 13 3.08 9.47 16.88
C LEU A 13 2.43 8.16 16.45
N LEU A 14 3.23 7.23 15.91
CA LEU A 14 2.74 5.93 15.49
C LEU A 14 2.22 5.13 16.69
N SER A 15 3.00 5.00 17.77
CA SER A 15 2.54 4.33 18.99
C SER A 15 1.25 4.94 19.55
N GLY A 16 1.11 6.27 19.53
CA GLY A 16 -0.13 6.94 19.96
C GLY A 16 -1.34 6.64 19.07
N LEU A 17 -1.14 6.57 17.75
CA LEU A 17 -2.20 6.23 16.79
C LEU A 17 -2.62 4.75 16.85
N LEU A 18 -1.65 3.88 17.18
CA LEU A 18 -1.84 2.44 17.33
C LEU A 18 -2.56 2.08 18.63
N ASN A 19 -2.23 2.77 19.72
CA ASN A 19 -2.79 2.55 21.05
C ASN A 19 -4.02 3.44 21.34
N PHE A 20 -4.65 4.03 20.32
CA PHE A 20 -5.88 4.78 20.49
C PHE A 20 -7.03 3.81 20.72
N GLU A 21 -7.12 3.31 21.96
CA GLU A 21 -8.32 2.70 22.49
C GLU A 21 -9.43 3.75 22.39
N SER A 22 -10.44 3.50 21.55
CA SER A 22 -11.64 4.32 21.53
C SER A 22 -12.26 4.33 22.94
N PRO A 23 -12.38 5.49 23.60
CA PRO A 23 -13.39 5.60 24.62
C PRO A 23 -14.73 5.68 23.88
N ILE A 24 -15.69 4.86 24.28
CA ILE A 24 -17.14 4.92 23.98
C ILE A 24 -17.69 3.65 23.28
N LYS A 25 -18.31 2.84 24.15
CA LYS A 25 -19.48 1.94 23.99
C LYS A 25 -19.30 0.56 23.34
N GLU A 26 -19.51 -0.40 24.23
CA GLU A 26 -19.87 -1.81 24.10
C GLU A 26 -20.71 -2.22 22.88
N THR A 27 -20.63 -3.51 22.57
CA THR A 27 -21.44 -4.31 21.62
C THR A 27 -20.96 -4.42 20.16
N LYS A 28 -19.70 -4.82 19.95
CA LYS A 28 -19.36 -5.81 18.90
C LYS A 28 -18.31 -6.77 19.47
N PRO A 29 -18.34 -8.08 19.17
CA PRO A 29 -17.25 -8.97 19.57
C PRO A 29 -15.96 -8.43 18.96
N ASN A 30 -14.98 -8.20 19.83
CA ASN A 30 -13.66 -7.71 19.49
C ASN A 30 -13.11 -8.50 18.28
N ALA A 31 -13.00 -7.85 17.13
CA ALA A 31 -12.24 -8.34 15.97
C ALA A 31 -10.74 -8.54 16.26
N PHE A 32 -10.33 -8.38 17.52
CA PHE A 32 -8.97 -8.41 18.03
C PHE A 32 -8.64 -9.67 18.85
N GLN A 33 -9.58 -10.60 19.06
CA GLN A 33 -9.33 -11.82 19.84
C GLN A 33 -8.31 -12.80 19.22
N GLY A 34 -7.88 -12.59 17.97
CA GLY A 34 -6.81 -13.36 17.32
C GLY A 34 -5.45 -12.66 17.23
N ILE A 35 -5.30 -11.46 17.81
CA ILE A 35 -4.09 -10.62 17.64
C ILE A 35 -3.02 -10.92 18.69
N GLU A 36 -3.38 -11.52 19.83
CA GLU A 36 -2.45 -11.80 20.92
C GLU A 36 -1.29 -12.76 20.53
N LEU A 37 -1.46 -13.56 19.48
CA LEU A 37 -0.47 -14.54 19.01
C LEU A 37 0.27 -14.12 17.74
N LEU A 38 0.00 -12.93 17.19
CA LEU A 38 0.61 -12.53 15.93
C LEU A 38 2.07 -12.13 16.15
N GLN A 39 2.97 -13.01 15.74
CA GLN A 39 4.42 -12.89 15.91
C GLN A 39 5.14 -13.00 14.57
N CYS A 40 6.17 -12.17 14.38
CA CYS A 40 7.04 -12.25 13.22
C CYS A 40 7.95 -13.48 13.32
N GLU A 41 7.90 -14.37 12.33
CA GLU A 41 8.72 -15.59 12.30
C GLU A 41 10.23 -15.33 12.21
N ARG A 42 10.64 -14.14 11.76
CA ARG A 42 12.06 -13.80 11.55
C ARG A 42 12.73 -13.13 12.76
N CYS A 43 12.02 -12.25 13.46
CA CYS A 43 12.60 -11.49 14.58
C CYS A 43 11.84 -11.69 15.90
N ASN A 44 10.83 -12.55 15.90
CA ASN A 44 10.00 -12.92 17.05
C ASN A 44 9.26 -11.76 17.71
N MET A 45 9.21 -10.60 17.05
CA MET A 45 8.45 -9.45 17.53
C MET A 45 6.97 -9.76 17.47
N THR A 46 6.24 -9.51 18.55
CA THR A 46 4.77 -9.60 18.55
C THR A 46 4.14 -8.29 18.12
N TYR A 47 2.89 -8.35 17.65
CA TYR A 47 2.15 -7.13 17.29
C TYR A 47 2.03 -6.15 18.46
N HIS A 48 1.80 -6.64 19.69
CA HIS A 48 1.71 -5.80 20.88
C HIS A 48 3.04 -5.06 21.18
N GLN A 49 4.18 -5.76 21.05
CA GLN A 49 5.48 -5.11 21.17
C GLN A 49 5.67 -4.03 20.11
N PHE A 50 5.22 -4.28 18.87
CA PHE A 50 5.25 -3.28 17.82
C PHE A 50 4.36 -2.07 18.16
N ALA A 51 3.11 -2.28 18.60
CA ALA A 51 2.18 -1.21 18.95
C ALA A 51 2.70 -0.32 20.10
N LYS A 52 3.43 -0.90 21.05
CA LYS A 52 4.07 -0.16 22.14
C LYS A 52 5.28 0.65 21.66
N ILE A 53 6.17 0.03 20.87
CA ILE A 53 7.46 0.63 20.49
C ILE A 53 7.33 1.57 19.28
N GLY A 54 6.35 1.33 18.40
CA GLY A 54 6.11 2.15 17.20
C GLY A 54 7.13 1.93 16.08
N ARG A 55 7.85 0.81 16.09
CA ARG A 55 8.85 0.44 15.06
C ARG A 55 8.87 -1.06 14.81
N PHE A 56 9.15 -1.47 13.57
CA PHE A 56 9.35 -2.88 13.24
C PHE A 56 10.74 -3.37 13.63
N GLY A 57 10.84 -4.67 13.94
CA GLY A 57 12.11 -5.32 14.24
C GLY A 57 12.88 -5.77 12.99
N CYS A 58 12.19 -6.12 11.90
CA CYS A 58 12.82 -6.48 10.62
C CYS A 58 11.86 -6.21 9.44
N SER A 59 12.33 -6.41 8.20
CA SER A 59 11.53 -6.21 7.00
C SER A 59 10.34 -7.18 6.88
N HIS A 60 10.42 -8.37 7.46
CA HIS A 60 9.33 -9.35 7.40
C HIS A 60 8.10 -8.91 8.21
N CYS A 61 8.28 -8.04 9.22
CA CYS A 61 7.18 -7.50 10.02
C CYS A 61 6.12 -6.77 9.17
N TYR A 62 6.49 -6.16 8.04
CA TYR A 62 5.53 -5.54 7.12
C TYR A 62 4.50 -6.54 6.58
N HIS A 63 4.94 -7.77 6.32
CA HIS A 63 4.09 -8.84 5.82
C HIS A 63 3.31 -9.49 6.95
N THR A 64 3.99 -9.83 8.05
CA THR A 64 3.37 -10.46 9.23
C THR A 64 2.19 -9.64 9.76
N PHE A 65 2.34 -8.31 9.84
CA PHE A 65 1.33 -7.42 10.42
C PHE A 65 0.47 -6.70 9.38
N ALA A 66 0.53 -7.09 8.10
CA ALA A 66 -0.08 -6.37 6.98
C ALA A 66 -1.57 -6.09 7.21
N LYS A 67 -2.33 -7.10 7.67
CA LYS A 67 -3.79 -6.99 7.89
C LYS A 67 -4.12 -5.93 8.94
N GLN A 68 -3.36 -5.87 10.02
CA GLN A 68 -3.53 -4.91 11.11
C GLN A 68 -3.10 -3.52 10.67
N LEU A 69 -2.03 -3.41 9.87
CA LEU A 69 -1.49 -2.14 9.40
C LEU A 69 -2.42 -1.41 8.42
N GLN A 70 -3.20 -2.12 7.60
CA GLN A 70 -4.11 -1.51 6.61
C GLN A 70 -5.01 -0.39 7.18
N PRO A 71 -5.82 -0.62 8.23
CA PRO A 71 -6.67 0.44 8.80
C PRO A 71 -5.87 1.60 9.44
N ILE A 72 -4.63 1.35 9.87
CA ILE A 72 -3.76 2.38 10.47
C ILE A 72 -3.16 3.27 9.40
N LEU A 73 -2.57 2.67 8.36
CA LEU A 73 -2.01 3.39 7.22
C LEU A 73 -3.10 4.20 6.49
N LYS A 74 -4.30 3.63 6.35
CA LYS A 74 -5.45 4.35 5.79
C LYS A 74 -5.80 5.57 6.63
N ARG A 75 -5.79 5.49 7.97
CA ARG A 75 -6.03 6.65 8.85
C ARG A 75 -4.91 7.69 8.73
N LEU A 76 -3.65 7.24 8.75
CA LEU A 76 -2.49 8.12 8.65
C LEU A 76 -2.47 8.92 7.34
N HIS A 77 -2.82 8.28 6.23
CA HIS A 77 -2.86 8.92 4.91
C HIS A 77 -4.21 9.60 4.60
N SER A 78 -5.00 9.95 5.61
CA SER A 78 -6.32 10.60 5.45
C SER A 78 -7.26 9.87 4.49
N GLY A 79 -7.20 8.54 4.48
CA GLY A 79 -7.99 7.67 3.61
C GLY A 79 -7.32 7.27 2.30
N ASN A 80 -6.21 7.92 1.92
CA ASN A 80 -5.54 7.67 0.64
C ASN A 80 -4.70 6.39 0.71
N THR A 81 -5.06 5.42 -0.12
CA THR A 81 -4.27 4.18 -0.33
C THR A 81 -3.47 4.22 -1.62
N THR A 82 -3.69 5.23 -2.46
CA THR A 82 -3.04 5.40 -3.76
C THR A 82 -2.36 6.76 -3.84
N HIS A 83 -1.19 6.79 -4.47
CA HIS A 83 -0.46 8.04 -4.70
C HIS A 83 -1.02 8.76 -5.93
N ALA A 84 -1.65 9.91 -5.73
CA ALA A 84 -2.18 10.76 -6.81
C ALA A 84 -1.22 11.90 -7.22
N GLY A 85 -0.02 11.96 -6.64
CA GLY A 85 0.94 13.05 -6.85
C GLY A 85 1.78 12.96 -8.13
N LYS A 86 2.77 13.84 -8.23
CA LYS A 86 3.69 13.91 -9.38
C LYS A 86 4.53 12.63 -9.48
N ILE A 87 4.67 12.11 -10.70
CA ILE A 87 5.56 10.99 -10.99
C ILE A 87 6.88 11.58 -11.53
N PRO A 88 8.04 11.34 -10.88
CA PRO A 88 9.33 11.85 -11.36
C PRO A 88 9.67 11.32 -12.75
N LYS A 89 10.09 12.20 -13.68
CA LYS A 89 10.40 11.82 -15.08
C LYS A 89 11.49 10.74 -15.19
N ARG A 90 12.48 10.74 -14.29
CA ARG A 90 13.66 9.86 -14.36
C ARG A 90 13.42 8.43 -13.87
N ILE A 91 12.53 8.24 -12.89
CA ILE A 91 12.29 6.94 -12.24
C ILE A 91 10.89 6.41 -12.59
N GLY A 92 10.02 7.28 -13.09
CA GLY A 92 8.61 6.98 -13.33
C GLY A 92 8.28 6.29 -14.64
N GLY A 93 9.25 5.87 -15.45
CA GLY A 93 8.99 5.27 -16.77
C GLY A 93 8.02 4.09 -16.70
N THR A 94 8.34 3.08 -15.89
CA THR A 94 7.49 1.89 -15.70
C THR A 94 6.14 2.23 -15.05
N ILE A 95 6.11 3.20 -14.14
CA ILE A 95 4.87 3.66 -13.47
C ILE A 95 3.95 4.36 -14.48
N HIS A 96 4.50 5.17 -15.38
CA HIS A 96 3.75 5.88 -16.42
C HIS A 96 3.14 4.90 -17.42
N VAL A 97 3.91 3.92 -17.86
CA VAL A 97 3.43 2.86 -18.77
C VAL A 97 2.31 2.05 -18.12
N ARG A 98 2.46 1.66 -16.84
CA ARG A 98 1.39 0.96 -16.10
C ARG A 98 0.11 1.80 -15.99
N LYS A 99 0.23 3.10 -15.69
CA LYS A 99 -0.93 4.00 -15.62
C LYS A 99 -1.63 4.14 -16.98
N GLN A 100 -0.85 4.21 -18.05
CA GLN A 100 -1.38 4.28 -19.42
C GLN A 100 -2.12 2.99 -19.80
N ILE A 101 -1.58 1.82 -19.44
CA ILE A 101 -2.27 0.52 -19.63
C ILE A 101 -3.61 0.52 -18.90
N GLU A 102 -3.68 0.96 -17.64
CA GLU A 102 -4.93 1.03 -16.89
C GLU A 102 -5.97 1.96 -17.55
N GLN A 103 -5.54 3.11 -18.06
CA GLN A 103 -6.42 4.02 -18.81
C GLN A 103 -6.94 3.38 -20.10
N LEU A 104 -6.08 2.67 -20.84
CA LEU A 104 -6.49 1.96 -22.05
C LEU A 104 -7.45 0.80 -21.74
N LYS A 105 -7.29 0.10 -20.61
CA LYS A 105 -8.23 -0.94 -20.16
C LYS A 105 -9.62 -0.38 -19.88
N GLN A 106 -9.69 0.79 -19.22
CA GLN A 106 -10.97 1.50 -19.02
C GLN A 106 -11.60 1.88 -20.36
N LYS A 107 -10.81 2.48 -21.26
CA LYS A 107 -11.27 2.86 -22.60
C LYS A 107 -11.73 1.67 -23.43
N LEU A 108 -11.04 0.53 -23.34
CA LEU A 108 -11.42 -0.71 -24.00
C LEU A 108 -12.81 -1.16 -23.55
N GLN A 109 -13.06 -1.14 -22.23
CA GLN A 109 -14.36 -1.49 -21.68
C GLN A 109 -15.47 -0.56 -22.17
N GLU A 110 -15.22 0.74 -22.23
CA GLU A 110 -16.17 1.71 -22.78
C GLU A 110 -16.50 1.45 -24.26
N LEU A 111 -15.49 1.14 -25.08
CA LEU A 111 -15.69 0.85 -26.51
C LEU A 111 -16.47 -0.44 -26.73
N ILE A 112 -16.24 -1.47 -25.91
CA ILE A 112 -17.02 -2.72 -25.94
C ILE A 112 -18.49 -2.44 -25.61
N VAL A 113 -18.77 -1.63 -24.58
CA VAL A 113 -20.14 -1.26 -24.19
C VAL A 113 -20.85 -0.46 -25.28
N ARG A 114 -20.11 0.32 -26.09
CA ARG A 114 -20.64 1.07 -27.23
C ARG A 114 -20.67 0.26 -28.54
N GLU A 115 -20.31 -1.02 -28.51
CA GLU A 115 -20.23 -1.90 -29.68
C GLU A 115 -19.26 -1.41 -30.76
N GLU A 116 -18.27 -0.58 -30.38
CA GLU A 116 -17.23 -0.06 -31.28
C GLU A 116 -16.06 -1.06 -31.39
N PHE A 117 -16.34 -2.26 -31.92
CA PHE A 117 -15.41 -3.39 -31.88
C PHE A 117 -14.09 -3.18 -32.65
N GLU A 118 -14.11 -2.41 -33.74
CA GLU A 118 -12.91 -2.10 -34.52
C GLU A 118 -11.92 -1.28 -33.67
N LYS A 119 -12.39 -0.19 -33.05
CA LYS A 119 -11.57 0.62 -32.14
C LYS A 119 -11.19 -0.14 -30.89
N ALA A 120 -12.05 -1.03 -30.39
CA ALA A 120 -11.71 -1.90 -29.26
C ALA A 120 -10.53 -2.83 -29.61
N ALA A 121 -10.49 -3.38 -30.83
CA ALA A 121 -9.36 -4.19 -31.28
C ALA A 121 -8.06 -3.39 -31.34
N GLU A 122 -8.10 -2.15 -31.86
CA GLU A 122 -6.93 -1.26 -31.86
C GLU A 122 -6.41 -0.97 -30.45
N VAL A 123 -7.31 -0.63 -29.51
CA VAL A 123 -6.95 -0.34 -28.11
C VAL A 123 -6.38 -1.59 -27.43
N ARG A 124 -6.96 -2.77 -27.69
CA ARG A 124 -6.45 -4.04 -27.17
C ARG A 124 -5.02 -4.32 -27.64
N ASP A 125 -4.74 -4.08 -28.91
CA ASP A 125 -3.41 -4.33 -29.48
C ASP A 125 -2.39 -3.30 -28.95
N GLN A 126 -2.80 -2.05 -28.71
CA GLN A 126 -1.98 -1.06 -27.99
C GLN A 126 -1.64 -1.48 -26.56
N ILE A 127 -2.59 -2.07 -25.82
CA ILE A 127 -2.34 -2.60 -24.47
C ILE A 127 -1.27 -3.70 -24.53
N ARG A 128 -1.40 -4.67 -25.45
CA ARG A 128 -0.42 -5.75 -25.61
C ARG A 128 0.98 -5.23 -25.91
N LEU A 129 1.09 -4.23 -26.79
CA LEU A 129 2.37 -3.61 -27.13
C LEU A 129 3.05 -3.00 -25.89
N LEU A 130 2.29 -2.25 -25.08
CA LEU A 130 2.81 -1.62 -23.86
C LEU A 130 3.16 -2.65 -22.78
N GLU A 131 2.38 -3.72 -22.64
CA GLU A 131 2.66 -4.81 -21.71
C GLU A 131 3.94 -5.57 -22.09
N THR A 132 4.17 -5.81 -23.39
CA THR A 132 5.38 -6.46 -23.91
C THR A 132 6.63 -5.61 -23.65
N LYS A 133 6.57 -4.31 -23.97
CA LYS A 133 7.68 -3.38 -23.64
C LYS A 133 7.99 -3.32 -22.15
N LEU A 134 6.98 -3.52 -21.30
CA LEU A 134 7.15 -3.52 -19.85
C LEU A 134 7.76 -4.83 -19.34
N SER A 135 7.53 -5.97 -20.01
CA SER A 135 8.18 -7.25 -19.65
C SER A 135 9.63 -7.28 -20.09
N GLU A 136 9.94 -6.82 -21.31
CA GLU A 136 11.32 -6.74 -21.83
C GLU A 136 12.22 -5.90 -20.89
N HIS A 137 11.73 -4.74 -20.45
CA HIS A 137 12.45 -3.89 -19.51
C HIS A 137 12.69 -4.49 -18.12
N ARG A 138 12.00 -5.57 -17.72
CA ARG A 138 12.21 -6.24 -16.42
C ARG A 138 13.22 -7.38 -16.50
N GLU A 139 13.55 -7.85 -17.69
CA GLU A 139 14.52 -8.94 -17.89
C GLU A 139 15.96 -8.42 -18.02
N GLU A 140 16.11 -7.11 -18.27
CA GLU A 140 17.40 -6.42 -18.39
C GLU A 140 17.92 -5.77 -17.09
N ASP A 141 17.07 -5.69 -16.05
CA ASP A 141 17.37 -5.18 -14.70
C ASP A 141 17.65 -6.32 -13.69
#